data_AF-A0A8J8CGU3-F1
#
_entry.id   AF-A0A8J8CGU3-F1
#
_cell.length_a   1.000
_cell.length_b   1.000
_cell.length_c   1.000
_cell.angle_alpha   90.00
_cell.angle_beta   90.00
_cell.angle_gamma   90.00
#
_symmetry.space_group_name_H-M   'P 1'
#
loop_
_entity.id
_entity.type
_entity.pdbx_description
1 polymer ?
#
loop_
_entity_poly.entity_id
_entity_poly.type
_entity_poly.pdbx_seq_one_letter_code
_entity_poly.pdbx_strand_id
1 'polypeptide(L)'
;MSKVQGHTGFGELRSDVRLLSSILGRTIEEVEGREAFELVERCRKSAVRSRKGDRSASRELENIMRGLRPEQLRLVARAFTAYFEIVNVAEDVSRIRALERGRKEGSLDSTVSGMVKSMSEIGMSAGDVLRFFSSLDLCFVFTPHPTEARRKTQIEKMRRLEEALLDMHSGSGEDCRERIEEEIAELWGSDELRHRKAVMDDELKAALYFFDINVIEAIPVFYRRIRRAIGEHFPAFEGRVPTFIRYGSWIGSDADGNPSVDALTLHSALRTQRKILFRKYTEMLNSLISHLSISTRYARINEEMEQLFQSFRRQFPEVWNEISAINENEPYRAMCSFLIARLAETERNGERRFRDGDEFLSCLRVMQRSLYESGWKHAAGGKLEDLIRAAETFSLHMASMDIRVHSLEQAVTVSKLVRNITGEDYDAMDDVRKIGVLKELIRTGGCSAAIETEGDRLIGMLEAAGKALSEFGKGCIGSYIISDTHSEVQVFEAVFLEKVCGLWSDGNGIPVVPLFERYSDLRQSAKIIDVLFRD
;
A
#
# COMPACT_ATOMS: atom_id res chain seq x y z
N MET A 1 36.38 -15.73 -6.00
CA MET A 1 35.88 -15.76 -7.39
C MET A 1 34.64 -14.87 -7.56
N SER A 2 34.69 -13.56 -7.23
CA SER A 2 33.49 -12.69 -7.24
C SER A 2 33.51 -11.55 -8.28
N LYS A 3 34.40 -11.60 -9.28
CA LYS A 3 34.51 -10.53 -10.30
C LYS A 3 33.77 -10.79 -11.62
N VAL A 4 33.13 -11.95 -11.81
CA VAL A 4 32.49 -12.32 -13.09
C VAL A 4 30.97 -12.02 -13.12
N GLN A 5 30.30 -11.95 -11.96
CA GLN A 5 28.84 -11.78 -11.89
C GLN A 5 28.31 -10.39 -12.30
N GLY A 6 29.15 -9.35 -12.30
CA GLY A 6 28.71 -7.99 -12.68
C GLY A 6 28.62 -7.74 -14.19
N HIS A 7 29.26 -8.57 -15.04
CA HIS A 7 29.38 -8.30 -16.48
C HIS A 7 28.24 -8.90 -17.31
N THR A 8 27.60 -9.98 -16.86
CA THR A 8 26.52 -10.65 -17.61
C THR A 8 25.20 -9.88 -17.51
N GLY A 9 24.81 -9.41 -16.32
CA GLY A 9 23.57 -8.64 -16.12
C GLY A 9 23.55 -7.29 -16.85
N PHE A 10 24.71 -6.61 -16.93
CA PHE A 10 24.81 -5.35 -17.68
C PHE A 10 24.75 -5.56 -19.21
N GLY A 11 25.23 -6.72 -19.69
CA GLY A 11 25.11 -7.10 -21.09
C GLY A 11 23.67 -7.35 -21.52
N GLU A 12 22.91 -8.08 -20.70
CA GLU A 12 21.49 -8.39 -20.93
C GLU A 12 20.60 -7.14 -20.83
N LEU A 13 20.80 -6.31 -19.81
CA LEU A 13 20.09 -5.03 -19.72
C LEU A 13 20.30 -4.18 -20.99
N ARG A 14 21.55 -4.14 -21.47
CA ARG A 14 21.88 -3.38 -22.68
C ARG A 14 21.23 -3.99 -23.93
N SER A 15 21.06 -5.31 -24.02
CA SER A 15 20.34 -5.92 -25.14
C SER A 15 18.85 -5.59 -25.09
N ASP A 16 18.25 -5.62 -23.90
CA ASP A 16 16.82 -5.34 -23.73
C ASP A 16 16.51 -3.87 -24.06
N VAL A 17 17.29 -2.93 -23.53
CA VAL A 17 17.17 -1.50 -23.87
C VAL A 17 17.33 -1.28 -25.37
N ARG A 18 18.26 -1.98 -26.03
CA ARG A 18 18.44 -1.88 -27.50
C ARG A 18 17.25 -2.43 -28.27
N LEU A 19 16.69 -3.55 -27.85
CA LEU A 19 15.52 -4.15 -28.47
C LEU A 19 14.32 -3.19 -28.38
N LEU A 20 13.96 -2.77 -27.16
CA LEU A 20 12.81 -1.90 -26.93
C LEU A 20 12.99 -0.54 -27.62
N SER A 21 14.17 0.07 -27.55
CA SER A 21 14.42 1.36 -28.22
C SER A 21 14.41 1.26 -29.75
N SER A 22 14.85 0.13 -30.30
CA SER A 22 14.73 -0.12 -31.75
C SER A 22 13.27 -0.30 -32.18
N ILE A 23 12.42 -0.90 -31.34
CA ILE A 23 10.99 -1.03 -31.62
C ILE A 23 10.33 0.34 -31.55
N LEU A 24 10.56 1.10 -30.48
CA LEU A 24 10.06 2.47 -30.34
C LEU A 24 10.48 3.37 -31.51
N GLY A 25 11.73 3.27 -31.95
CA GLY A 25 12.22 4.02 -33.12
C GLY A 25 11.46 3.71 -34.41
N ARG A 26 11.19 2.42 -34.68
CA ARG A 26 10.37 1.99 -35.82
C ARG A 26 8.94 2.48 -35.71
N THR A 27 8.33 2.37 -34.53
CA THR A 27 6.98 2.89 -34.25
C THR A 27 6.89 4.39 -34.53
N ILE A 28 7.87 5.19 -34.09
CA ILE A 28 7.90 6.64 -34.36
C ILE A 28 8.03 6.90 -35.86
N GLU A 29 8.91 6.19 -36.57
CA GLU A 29 9.08 6.34 -38.02
C GLU A 29 7.82 5.96 -38.80
N GLU A 30 7.11 4.90 -38.39
CA GLU A 30 5.87 4.43 -39.02
C GLU A 30 4.69 5.38 -38.78
N VAL A 31 4.55 5.90 -37.57
CA VAL A 31 3.38 6.71 -37.16
C VAL A 31 3.56 8.20 -37.48
N GLU A 32 4.73 8.76 -37.20
CA GLU A 32 5.01 10.21 -37.30
C GLU A 32 5.87 10.56 -38.52
N GLY A 33 6.40 9.55 -39.21
CA GLY A 33 7.24 9.69 -40.39
C GLY A 33 8.74 9.79 -40.09
N ARG A 34 9.53 9.64 -41.15
CA ARG A 34 10.99 9.60 -41.08
C ARG A 34 11.63 10.89 -40.56
N GLU A 35 11.09 12.05 -40.91
CA GLU A 35 11.62 13.35 -40.43
C GLU A 35 11.52 13.49 -38.90
N ALA A 36 10.43 12.99 -38.31
CA ALA A 36 10.20 12.96 -36.87
C ALA A 36 11.23 12.07 -36.17
N PHE A 37 11.42 10.85 -36.68
CA PHE A 37 12.44 9.92 -36.20
C PHE A 37 13.85 10.52 -36.26
N GLU A 38 14.24 11.11 -37.40
CA GLU A 38 15.55 11.74 -37.58
C GLU A 38 15.76 12.94 -36.64
N LEU A 39 14.71 13.70 -36.34
CA LEU A 39 14.76 14.77 -35.35
C LEU A 39 15.08 14.21 -33.95
N VAL A 40 14.33 13.20 -33.50
CA VAL A 40 14.53 12.56 -32.18
C VAL A 40 15.94 11.98 -32.07
N GLU A 41 16.41 11.27 -33.11
CA GLU A 41 17.74 10.68 -33.13
C GLU A 41 18.87 11.72 -33.12
N ARG A 42 18.70 12.86 -33.81
CA ARG A 42 19.65 13.97 -33.74
C ARG A 42 19.74 14.52 -32.32
N CYS A 43 18.59 14.78 -31.68
CA CYS A 43 18.55 15.22 -30.28
C CYS A 43 19.29 14.23 -29.36
N ARG A 44 19.01 12.93 -29.49
CA ARG A 44 19.62 11.87 -28.66
C ARG A 44 21.13 11.79 -28.87
N LYS A 45 21.60 11.79 -30.12
CA LYS A 45 23.04 11.75 -30.45
C LYS A 45 23.77 12.97 -29.88
N SER A 46 23.21 14.17 -30.04
CA SER A 46 23.79 15.41 -29.51
C SER A 46 23.83 15.42 -27.98
N ALA A 47 22.78 14.96 -27.31
CA ALA A 47 22.76 14.81 -25.85
C ALA A 47 23.83 13.83 -25.35
N VAL A 48 23.98 12.67 -25.99
CA VAL A 48 25.00 11.67 -25.63
C VAL A 48 26.42 12.19 -25.84
N ARG A 49 26.71 12.89 -26.95
CA ARG A 49 28.02 13.51 -27.18
C ARG A 49 28.30 14.63 -26.18
N SER A 50 27.30 15.48 -25.90
CA SER A 50 27.41 16.57 -24.92
C SER A 50 27.77 16.03 -23.53
N ARG A 51 27.10 14.97 -23.06
CA ARG A 51 27.42 14.30 -21.78
C ARG A 51 28.85 13.75 -21.72
N LYS A 52 29.45 13.41 -22.87
CA LYS A 52 30.85 12.96 -22.97
C LYS A 52 31.86 14.12 -23.03
N GLY A 53 31.42 15.37 -22.92
CA GLY A 53 32.26 16.56 -22.89
C GLY A 53 32.37 17.33 -24.22
N ASP A 54 31.63 16.93 -25.26
CA ASP A 54 31.63 17.62 -26.55
C ASP A 54 30.82 18.93 -26.48
N ARG A 55 31.52 20.06 -26.29
CA ARG A 55 30.90 21.41 -26.26
C ARG A 55 30.25 21.83 -27.58
N SER A 56 30.63 21.22 -28.71
CA SER A 56 29.97 21.51 -30.00
C SER A 56 28.59 20.85 -30.05
N ALA A 57 28.46 19.64 -29.53
CA ALA A 57 27.19 18.93 -29.40
C ALA A 57 26.21 19.63 -28.45
N SER A 58 26.71 20.24 -27.37
CA SER A 58 25.86 21.04 -26.46
C SER A 58 25.22 22.22 -27.20
N ARG A 59 26.03 22.97 -27.97
CA ARG A 59 25.55 24.09 -28.79
C ARG A 59 24.61 23.63 -29.91
N GLU A 60 24.88 22.48 -30.51
CA GLU A 60 24.01 21.85 -31.49
C GLU A 60 22.63 21.55 -30.89
N LEU A 61 22.58 20.93 -29.71
CA LEU A 61 21.34 20.62 -29.00
C LEU A 61 20.56 21.89 -28.63
N GLU A 62 21.23 22.91 -28.10
CA GLU A 62 20.61 24.21 -27.81
C GLU A 62 19.99 24.86 -29.05
N ASN A 63 20.70 24.82 -30.19
CA ASN A 63 20.22 25.36 -31.45
C ASN A 63 19.01 24.57 -31.98
N ILE A 64 19.04 23.24 -31.88
CA ILE A 64 17.88 22.40 -32.23
C ILE A 64 16.69 22.84 -31.38
N MET A 65 16.85 22.89 -30.05
CA MET A 65 15.76 23.22 -29.12
C MET A 65 15.16 24.61 -29.38
N ARG A 66 15.99 25.62 -29.67
CA ARG A 66 15.51 26.98 -30.00
C ARG A 66 14.75 27.04 -31.33
N GLY A 67 15.06 26.13 -32.26
CA GLY A 67 14.44 26.08 -33.58
C GLY A 67 13.19 25.21 -33.69
N LEU A 68 12.80 24.49 -32.63
CA LEU A 68 11.63 23.61 -32.68
C LEU A 68 10.31 24.39 -32.63
N ARG A 69 9.39 24.01 -33.50
CA ARG A 69 7.98 24.40 -33.38
C ARG A 69 7.32 23.69 -32.19
N PRO A 70 6.23 24.23 -31.61
CA PRO A 70 5.54 23.60 -30.48
C PRO A 70 5.18 22.12 -30.69
N GLU A 71 4.79 21.74 -31.90
CA GLU A 71 4.44 20.36 -32.27
C GLU A 71 5.68 19.44 -32.20
N GLN A 72 6.82 19.93 -32.70
CA GLN A 72 8.08 19.19 -32.68
C GLN A 72 8.65 19.08 -31.27
N LEU A 73 8.47 20.11 -30.45
CA LEU A 73 8.86 20.07 -29.05
C LEU A 73 8.04 19.03 -28.27
N ARG A 74 6.72 18.97 -28.50
CA ARG A 74 5.85 17.94 -27.91
C ARG A 74 6.25 16.53 -28.35
N LEU A 75 6.51 16.34 -29.65
CA LEU A 75 7.00 15.07 -30.20
C LEU A 75 8.30 14.61 -29.53
N VAL A 76 9.30 15.50 -29.47
CA VAL A 76 10.60 15.19 -28.86
C VAL A 76 10.45 14.88 -27.37
N ALA A 77 9.67 15.66 -26.64
CA ALA A 77 9.39 15.40 -25.22
C ALA A 77 8.77 14.01 -25.02
N ARG A 78 7.70 13.68 -25.75
CA ARG A 78 7.05 12.36 -25.70
C ARG A 78 7.99 11.22 -26.06
N ALA A 79 8.81 11.38 -27.10
CA ALA A 79 9.78 10.37 -27.50
C ALA A 79 10.80 10.06 -26.40
N PHE A 80 11.30 11.09 -25.69
CA PHE A 80 12.19 10.86 -24.56
C PHE A 80 11.47 10.31 -23.33
N THR A 81 10.23 10.74 -23.04
CA THR A 81 9.43 10.13 -21.96
C THR A 81 9.24 8.64 -22.21
N ALA A 82 8.70 8.25 -23.37
CA ALA A 82 8.51 6.86 -23.75
C ALA A 82 9.82 6.06 -23.73
N TYR A 83 10.93 6.66 -24.18
CA TYR A 83 12.25 6.04 -24.08
C TYR A 83 12.66 5.75 -22.62
N PHE A 84 12.44 6.69 -21.70
CA PHE A 84 12.75 6.45 -20.29
C PHE A 84 11.83 5.39 -19.67
N GLU A 85 10.56 5.32 -20.07
CA GLU A 85 9.65 4.28 -19.59
C GLU A 85 10.08 2.87 -20.01
N ILE A 86 10.46 2.68 -21.28
CA ILE A 86 10.95 1.36 -21.73
C ILE A 86 12.29 0.99 -21.09
N VAL A 87 13.12 1.99 -20.74
CA VAL A 87 14.37 1.74 -20.00
C VAL A 87 14.05 1.27 -18.58
N ASN A 88 13.10 1.91 -17.90
CA ASN A 88 12.65 1.47 -16.57
C ASN A 88 12.15 0.02 -16.60
N VAL A 89 11.33 -0.32 -17.59
CA VAL A 89 10.85 -1.70 -17.80
C VAL A 89 12.00 -2.68 -18.00
N ALA A 90 12.99 -2.35 -18.84
CA ALA A 90 14.16 -3.21 -19.04
C ALA A 90 15.00 -3.37 -17.77
N GLU A 91 15.15 -2.31 -16.96
CA GLU A 91 15.85 -2.35 -15.68
C GLU A 91 15.11 -3.24 -14.66
N ASP A 92 13.80 -3.14 -14.57
CA ASP A 92 12.98 -3.93 -13.66
C ASP A 92 12.99 -5.42 -14.03
N VAL A 93 12.86 -5.76 -15.32
CA VAL A 93 13.00 -7.13 -15.81
C VAL A 93 14.40 -7.69 -15.55
N SER A 94 15.45 -6.88 -15.78
CA SER A 94 16.82 -7.28 -15.46
C SER A 94 17.01 -7.57 -13.96
N ARG A 95 16.41 -6.73 -13.09
CA ARG A 95 16.43 -6.94 -11.63
C ARG A 95 15.71 -8.21 -11.23
N ILE A 96 14.52 -8.48 -11.77
CA ILE A 96 13.77 -9.72 -11.52
C ILE A 96 14.61 -10.94 -11.90
N ARG A 97 15.19 -10.95 -13.10
CA ARG A 97 16.04 -12.04 -13.60
C ARG A 97 17.32 -12.22 -12.77
N ALA A 98 17.92 -11.14 -12.29
CA ALA A 98 19.07 -11.20 -11.39
C ALA A 98 18.70 -11.88 -10.05
N LEU A 99 17.54 -11.55 -9.48
CA LEU A 99 17.03 -12.20 -8.27
C LEU A 99 16.73 -13.69 -8.50
N GLU A 100 16.16 -14.05 -9.65
CA GLU A 100 15.90 -15.45 -9.99
C GLU A 100 17.16 -16.28 -10.17
N ARG A 101 18.20 -15.72 -10.83
CA ARG A 101 19.52 -16.36 -10.94
C ARG A 101 20.16 -16.55 -9.58
N GLY A 102 20.20 -15.50 -8.76
CA GLY A 102 20.70 -15.57 -7.39
C GLY A 102 20.02 -16.68 -6.58
N ARG A 103 18.70 -16.87 -6.78
CA ARG A 103 17.95 -17.97 -6.15
C ARG A 103 18.40 -19.35 -6.62
N LYS A 104 18.60 -19.55 -7.93
CA LYS A 104 19.07 -20.83 -8.48
C LYS A 104 20.51 -21.14 -8.05
N GLU A 105 21.35 -20.12 -7.92
CA GLU A 105 22.77 -20.23 -7.57
C GLU A 105 23.02 -20.29 -6.05
N GLY A 106 21.99 -20.10 -5.21
CA GLY A 106 22.12 -20.11 -3.75
C GLY A 106 22.88 -18.89 -3.17
N SER A 107 23.20 -17.90 -3.99
CA SER A 107 23.85 -16.64 -3.61
C SER A 107 22.78 -15.60 -3.26
N LEU A 108 22.41 -15.55 -1.99
CA LEU A 108 21.15 -14.95 -1.57
C LEU A 108 21.22 -14.07 -0.32
N ASP A 109 22.41 -13.58 0.06
CA ASP A 109 22.62 -12.78 1.29
C ASP A 109 21.61 -11.62 1.45
N SER A 110 21.10 -11.06 0.35
CA SER A 110 20.10 -9.98 0.33
C SER A 110 18.64 -10.45 0.29
N THR A 111 18.33 -11.72 0.55
CA THR A 111 16.97 -12.27 0.51
C THR A 111 16.57 -12.92 1.84
N VAL A 112 15.27 -13.20 2.00
CA VAL A 112 14.73 -13.90 3.17
C VAL A 112 15.45 -15.21 3.47
N SER A 113 15.74 -16.02 2.44
CA SER A 113 16.43 -17.30 2.63
C SER A 113 17.88 -17.09 3.08
N GLY A 114 18.58 -16.11 2.48
CA GLY A 114 19.92 -15.73 2.91
C GLY A 114 19.94 -15.20 4.35
N MET A 115 19.00 -14.32 4.71
CA MET A 115 18.86 -13.81 6.07
C MET A 115 18.69 -14.94 7.10
N VAL A 116 17.77 -15.87 6.85
CA VAL A 116 17.52 -17.02 7.76
C VAL A 116 18.74 -17.95 7.81
N LYS A 117 19.41 -18.17 6.68
CA LYS A 117 20.68 -18.91 6.63
C LYS A 117 21.76 -18.22 7.47
N SER A 118 21.96 -16.91 7.32
CA SER A 118 22.91 -16.13 8.12
C SER A 118 22.61 -16.21 9.60
N MET A 119 21.32 -16.16 10.00
CA MET A 119 20.90 -16.35 11.41
C MET A 119 21.35 -17.71 11.96
N SER A 120 21.27 -18.77 11.14
CA SER A 120 21.73 -20.11 11.50
C SER A 120 23.26 -20.16 11.61
N GLU A 121 23.97 -19.54 10.66
CA GLU A 121 25.45 -19.50 10.63
C GLU A 121 26.06 -18.73 11.81
N ILE A 122 25.38 -17.70 12.32
CA ILE A 122 25.80 -16.99 13.55
C ILE A 122 25.37 -17.70 14.84
N GLY A 123 24.70 -18.85 14.75
CA GLY A 123 24.38 -19.71 15.90
C GLY A 123 23.13 -19.31 16.68
N MET A 124 22.17 -18.61 16.08
CA MET A 124 20.87 -18.35 16.74
C MET A 124 20.13 -19.66 17.01
N SER A 125 19.37 -19.73 18.11
CA SER A 125 18.43 -20.83 18.36
C SER A 125 17.07 -20.58 17.68
N ALA A 126 16.24 -21.62 17.55
CA ALA A 126 14.87 -21.46 17.07
C ALA A 126 14.04 -20.47 17.92
N GLY A 127 14.30 -20.43 19.24
CA GLY A 127 13.69 -19.46 20.15
C GLY A 127 14.17 -18.03 19.90
N ASP A 128 15.45 -17.83 19.55
CA ASP A 128 15.96 -16.51 19.15
C ASP A 128 15.31 -16.02 17.86
N VAL A 129 15.14 -16.91 16.88
CA VAL A 129 14.46 -16.60 15.62
C VAL A 129 13.01 -16.18 15.87
N LEU A 130 12.28 -16.92 16.72
CA LEU A 130 10.91 -16.55 17.06
C LEU A 130 10.88 -15.18 17.76
N ARG A 131 11.76 -14.93 18.73
CA ARG A 131 11.86 -13.63 19.42
C ARG A 131 12.15 -12.48 18.45
N PHE A 132 13.11 -12.69 17.54
CA PHE A 132 13.44 -11.71 16.52
C PHE A 132 12.21 -11.32 15.70
N PHE A 133 11.52 -12.30 15.08
CA PHE A 133 10.32 -12.01 14.30
C PHE A 133 9.15 -11.46 15.13
N SER A 134 9.08 -11.80 16.42
CA SER A 134 8.06 -11.24 17.33
C SER A 134 8.32 -9.78 17.70
N SER A 135 9.57 -9.32 17.57
CA SER A 135 9.96 -7.92 17.84
C SER A 135 9.85 -7.01 16.63
N LEU A 136 9.63 -7.56 15.43
CA LEU A 136 9.54 -6.76 14.21
C LEU A 136 8.17 -6.09 14.11
N ASP A 137 8.19 -4.83 13.71
CA ASP A 137 7.05 -4.09 13.20
C ASP A 137 7.52 -3.24 12.01
N LEU A 138 7.04 -3.57 10.82
CA LEU A 138 7.43 -2.99 9.55
C LEU A 138 6.19 -2.38 8.89
N CYS A 139 6.01 -1.07 9.07
CA CYS A 139 4.93 -0.33 8.44
C CYS A 139 5.41 0.39 7.17
N PHE A 140 4.81 0.05 6.02
CA PHE A 140 5.06 0.74 4.76
C PHE A 140 3.97 1.79 4.51
N VAL A 141 4.34 3.07 4.55
CA VAL A 141 3.42 4.18 4.36
C VAL A 141 3.45 4.65 2.91
N PHE A 142 2.31 4.56 2.22
CA PHE A 142 2.15 5.03 0.85
C PHE A 142 1.84 6.52 0.83
N THR A 143 2.64 7.28 0.09
CA THR A 143 2.47 8.73 -0.07
C THR A 143 2.00 9.08 -1.48
N PRO A 144 1.20 10.14 -1.66
CA PRO A 144 0.91 10.65 -3.00
C PRO A 144 2.22 11.11 -3.67
N HIS A 145 2.42 10.78 -4.95
CA HIS A 145 3.60 11.23 -5.68
C HIS A 145 3.31 12.58 -6.38
N PRO A 146 4.01 13.68 -6.03
CA PRO A 146 3.64 15.04 -6.42
C PRO A 146 3.76 15.34 -7.93
N THR A 147 4.56 14.57 -8.67
CA THR A 147 4.86 14.84 -10.09
C THR A 147 4.53 13.70 -11.05
N GLU A 148 4.07 12.56 -10.54
CA GLU A 148 4.05 11.32 -11.31
C GLU A 148 2.74 10.53 -11.10
N ALA A 149 1.61 11.24 -11.18
CA ALA A 149 0.30 10.62 -11.19
C ALA A 149 0.02 9.93 -12.55
N ARG A 150 0.88 8.96 -12.90
CA ARG A 150 0.74 8.11 -14.09
C ARG A 150 -0.67 7.54 -14.11
N ARG A 151 -1.29 7.57 -15.29
CA ARG A 151 -2.63 6.99 -15.46
C ARG A 151 -2.52 5.49 -15.24
N LYS A 152 -3.55 4.88 -14.62
CA LYS A 152 -3.65 3.42 -14.45
C LYS A 152 -3.36 2.66 -15.75
N THR A 153 -3.86 3.16 -16.88
CA THR A 153 -3.66 2.58 -18.20
C THR A 153 -2.19 2.51 -18.63
N GLN A 154 -1.37 3.50 -18.25
CA GLN A 154 0.06 3.51 -18.55
C GLN A 154 0.80 2.47 -17.70
N ILE A 155 0.47 2.38 -16.41
CA ILE A 155 1.02 1.36 -15.51
C ILE A 155 0.68 -0.05 -16.03
N GLU A 156 -0.54 -0.26 -16.50
CA GLU A 156 -0.97 -1.53 -17.09
C GLU A 156 -0.21 -1.90 -18.37
N LYS A 157 0.05 -0.93 -19.26
CA LYS A 157 0.86 -1.13 -20.48
C LYS A 157 2.30 -1.50 -20.14
N MET A 158 2.93 -0.77 -19.21
CA MET A 158 4.28 -1.08 -18.75
C MET A 158 4.36 -2.50 -18.17
N ARG A 159 3.37 -2.90 -17.36
CA ARG A 159 3.31 -4.25 -16.80
C ARG A 159 3.18 -5.33 -17.89
N ARG A 160 2.30 -5.14 -18.88
CA ARG A 160 2.19 -6.11 -20.00
C ARG A 160 3.47 -6.20 -20.81
N LEU A 161 4.17 -5.07 -20.98
CA LEU A 161 5.50 -5.03 -21.60
C LEU A 161 6.55 -5.79 -20.76
N GLU A 162 6.57 -5.61 -19.44
CA GLU A 162 7.42 -6.37 -18.51
C GLU A 162 7.15 -7.88 -18.60
N GLU A 163 5.88 -8.29 -18.56
CA GLU A 163 5.45 -9.68 -18.67
C GLU A 163 5.88 -10.30 -20.01
N ALA A 164 5.64 -9.61 -21.13
CA ALA A 164 6.07 -10.08 -22.45
C ALA A 164 7.59 -10.22 -22.58
N LEU A 165 8.35 -9.30 -21.97
CA LEU A 165 9.82 -9.35 -21.95
C LEU A 165 10.35 -10.49 -21.06
N LEU A 166 9.70 -10.77 -19.92
CA LEU A 166 10.00 -11.92 -19.07
C LEU A 166 9.67 -13.26 -19.76
N ASP A 167 8.54 -13.35 -20.45
CA ASP A 167 8.15 -14.52 -21.25
C ASP A 167 9.18 -14.82 -22.33
N MET A 168 9.64 -13.78 -23.03
CA MET A 168 10.69 -13.88 -24.05
C MET A 168 11.99 -14.45 -23.47
N HIS A 169 12.42 -13.99 -22.29
CA HIS A 169 13.64 -14.49 -21.64
C HIS A 169 13.49 -15.90 -21.07
N SER A 170 12.29 -16.30 -20.67
CA SER A 170 12.02 -17.65 -20.15
C SER A 170 11.80 -18.68 -21.26
N GLY A 171 11.56 -18.23 -22.50
CA GLY A 171 11.20 -19.08 -23.63
C GLY A 171 9.80 -19.68 -23.52
N SER A 172 8.93 -19.09 -22.70
CA SER A 172 7.63 -19.66 -22.30
C SER A 172 6.44 -19.14 -23.12
N GLY A 173 6.68 -18.35 -24.19
CA GLY A 173 5.62 -17.77 -25.01
C GLY A 173 5.92 -17.77 -26.50
N GLU A 174 4.92 -18.13 -27.30
CA GLU A 174 4.85 -17.79 -28.73
C GLU A 174 4.56 -16.28 -28.86
N ASP A 175 5.02 -15.67 -29.95
CA ASP A 175 4.71 -14.27 -30.32
C ASP A 175 5.08 -13.18 -29.30
N CYS A 176 5.99 -13.45 -28.36
CA CYS A 176 6.43 -12.44 -27.36
C CYS A 176 6.91 -11.14 -28.00
N ARG A 177 7.59 -11.23 -29.15
CA ARG A 177 8.07 -10.04 -29.87
C ARG A 177 6.91 -9.21 -30.42
N GLU A 178 5.89 -9.85 -30.98
CA GLU A 178 4.70 -9.17 -31.50
C GLU A 178 3.96 -8.46 -30.37
N ARG A 179 3.78 -9.14 -29.22
CA ARG A 179 3.22 -8.52 -28.00
C ARG A 179 4.02 -7.30 -27.52
N ILE A 180 5.36 -7.36 -27.56
CA ILE A 180 6.22 -6.21 -27.20
C ILE A 180 6.03 -5.06 -28.21
N GLU A 181 5.94 -5.36 -29.50
CA GLU A 181 5.73 -4.39 -30.57
C GLU A 181 4.34 -3.72 -30.42
N GLU A 182 3.29 -4.50 -30.13
CA GLU A 182 1.95 -4.02 -29.81
C GLU A 182 1.93 -3.08 -28.59
N GLU A 183 2.48 -3.50 -27.45
CA GLU A 183 2.47 -2.67 -26.23
C GLU A 183 3.26 -1.37 -26.42
N ILE A 184 4.38 -1.38 -27.15
CA ILE A 184 5.13 -0.15 -27.45
C ILE A 184 4.34 0.77 -28.39
N ALA A 185 3.67 0.22 -29.39
CA ALA A 185 2.80 1.00 -30.29
C ALA A 185 1.64 1.64 -29.52
N GLU A 186 0.99 0.88 -28.64
CA GLU A 186 -0.09 1.40 -27.79
C GLU A 186 0.41 2.41 -26.75
N LEU A 187 1.61 2.20 -26.18
CA LEU A 187 2.27 3.16 -25.29
C LEU A 187 2.50 4.48 -26.01
N TRP A 188 3.04 4.42 -27.25
CA TRP A 188 3.26 5.59 -28.09
C TRP A 188 1.95 6.31 -28.42
N GLY A 189 0.91 5.57 -28.80
CA GLY A 189 -0.41 6.13 -29.12
C GLY A 189 -1.19 6.69 -27.93
N SER A 190 -0.74 6.43 -26.71
CA SER A 190 -1.43 6.86 -25.48
C SER A 190 -0.98 8.23 -25.02
N ASP A 191 -1.94 9.06 -24.64
CA ASP A 191 -1.68 10.38 -24.07
C ASP A 191 -1.15 10.26 -22.62
N GLU A 192 0.00 10.88 -22.37
CA GLU A 192 0.69 10.90 -21.08
C GLU A 192 0.08 11.94 -20.13
N LEU A 193 -0.42 13.07 -20.66
CA LEU A 193 -0.84 14.23 -19.87
C LEU A 193 -2.34 14.27 -19.69
N ARG A 194 -2.87 14.40 -18.46
CA ARG A 194 -4.33 14.50 -18.25
C ARG A 194 -4.90 15.74 -18.97
N HIS A 195 -5.81 15.55 -19.93
CA HIS A 195 -6.50 16.64 -20.64
C HIS A 195 -7.42 17.48 -19.73
N ARG A 196 -7.74 17.00 -18.53
CA ARG A 196 -8.49 17.71 -17.49
C ARG A 196 -7.81 17.52 -16.14
N LYS A 197 -7.95 18.50 -15.25
CA LYS A 197 -7.63 18.32 -13.83
C LYS A 197 -8.39 17.08 -13.35
N ALA A 198 -7.68 16.13 -12.77
CA ALA A 198 -8.27 14.88 -12.39
C ALA A 198 -9.38 15.10 -11.35
N VAL A 199 -10.42 14.28 -11.40
CA VAL A 199 -11.32 14.12 -10.26
C VAL A 199 -10.52 13.38 -9.18
N MET A 200 -10.60 13.82 -7.92
CA MET A 200 -9.83 13.25 -6.80
C MET A 200 -9.92 11.71 -6.72
N ASP A 201 -11.08 11.16 -7.02
CA ASP A 201 -11.30 9.70 -7.04
C ASP A 201 -10.42 8.95 -8.05
N ASP A 202 -10.06 9.57 -9.18
CA ASP A 202 -9.22 8.94 -10.21
C ASP A 202 -7.74 8.96 -9.83
N GLU A 203 -7.28 10.01 -9.14
CA GLU A 203 -5.93 10.05 -8.54
C GLU A 203 -5.80 9.05 -7.42
N LEU A 204 -6.82 8.97 -6.56
CA LEU A 204 -6.86 8.03 -5.47
C LEU A 204 -6.83 6.57 -5.99
N LYS A 205 -7.66 6.24 -6.98
CA LYS A 205 -7.64 4.90 -7.62
C LYS A 205 -6.30 4.59 -8.29
N ALA A 206 -5.68 5.55 -8.96
CA ALA A 206 -4.39 5.36 -9.60
C ALA A 206 -3.28 5.12 -8.56
N ALA A 207 -3.29 5.90 -7.48
CA ALA A 207 -2.29 5.79 -6.41
C ALA A 207 -2.44 4.48 -5.61
N LEU A 208 -3.68 4.03 -5.38
CA LEU A 208 -3.97 2.76 -4.70
C LEU A 208 -3.87 1.53 -5.63
N TYR A 209 -3.66 1.74 -6.94
CA TYR A 209 -3.60 0.65 -7.92
C TYR A 209 -2.49 -0.37 -7.61
N PHE A 210 -1.37 0.06 -7.03
CA PHE A 210 -0.29 -0.86 -6.64
C PHE A 210 -0.71 -1.89 -5.59
N PHE A 211 -1.64 -1.53 -4.69
CA PHE A 211 -2.19 -2.49 -3.72
C PHE A 211 -2.98 -3.60 -4.41
N ASP A 212 -3.76 -3.22 -5.42
CA ASP A 212 -4.59 -4.12 -6.22
C ASP A 212 -3.75 -5.09 -7.06
N ILE A 213 -2.63 -4.61 -7.60
CA ILE A 213 -1.79 -5.37 -8.52
C ILE A 213 -0.97 -6.45 -7.82
N ASN A 214 -0.26 -6.09 -6.74
CA ASN A 214 0.86 -6.90 -6.26
C ASN A 214 0.91 -7.06 -4.74
N VAL A 215 0.54 -6.03 -3.96
CA VAL A 215 0.87 -6.01 -2.53
C VAL A 215 0.09 -7.08 -1.76
N ILE A 216 -1.23 -7.17 -1.97
CA ILE A 216 -2.08 -8.12 -1.23
C ILE A 216 -1.69 -9.57 -1.52
N GLU A 217 -1.35 -9.89 -2.77
CA GLU A 217 -0.97 -11.23 -3.21
C GLU A 217 0.48 -11.60 -2.83
N ALA A 218 1.39 -10.61 -2.77
CA ALA A 218 2.79 -10.83 -2.44
C ALA A 218 3.00 -11.17 -0.95
N ILE A 219 2.17 -10.65 -0.06
CA ILE A 219 2.32 -10.84 1.39
C ILE A 219 2.27 -12.32 1.80
N PRO A 220 1.26 -13.11 1.40
CA PRO A 220 1.25 -14.54 1.68
C PRO A 220 2.47 -15.29 1.15
N VAL A 221 2.89 -14.95 -0.08
CA VAL A 221 4.07 -15.55 -0.72
C VAL A 221 5.35 -15.24 0.07
N PHE A 222 5.48 -14.02 0.59
CA PHE A 222 6.59 -13.61 1.43
C PHE A 222 6.67 -14.41 2.74
N TYR A 223 5.57 -14.52 3.50
CA TYR A 223 5.55 -15.32 4.74
C TYR A 223 5.78 -16.81 4.49
N ARG A 224 5.31 -17.34 3.35
CA ARG A 224 5.60 -18.72 2.95
C ARG A 224 7.09 -18.94 2.69
N ARG A 225 7.77 -17.96 2.08
CA ARG A 225 9.23 -18.01 1.87
C ARG A 225 9.97 -18.00 3.20
N ILE A 226 9.56 -17.17 4.16
CA ILE A 226 10.12 -17.19 5.53
C ILE A 226 9.94 -18.57 6.15
N ARG A 227 8.70 -19.08 6.16
CA ARG A 227 8.38 -20.39 6.75
C ARG A 227 9.22 -21.51 6.14
N ARG A 228 9.41 -21.51 4.82
CA ARG A 228 10.24 -22.49 4.12
C ARG A 228 11.70 -22.39 4.55
N ALA A 229 12.27 -21.18 4.53
CA ALA A 229 13.67 -20.97 4.91
C ALA A 229 13.93 -21.37 6.38
N ILE A 230 12.98 -21.07 7.28
CA ILE A 230 13.06 -21.50 8.68
C ILE A 230 13.02 -23.03 8.77
N GLY A 231 12.11 -23.70 8.05
CA GLY A 231 12.05 -25.16 8.04
C GLY A 231 13.33 -25.82 7.51
N GLU A 232 14.07 -25.16 6.61
CA GLU A 232 15.33 -25.64 6.05
C GLU A 232 16.52 -25.47 7.04
N HIS A 233 16.58 -24.34 7.77
CA HIS A 233 17.74 -23.99 8.61
C HIS A 233 17.52 -24.16 10.13
N PHE A 234 16.26 -24.28 10.57
CA PHE A 234 15.86 -24.40 11.96
C PHE A 234 14.81 -25.52 12.12
N PRO A 235 15.19 -26.79 11.97
CA PRO A 235 14.23 -27.92 12.02
C PRO A 235 13.53 -28.08 13.38
N ALA A 236 14.12 -27.57 14.45
CA ALA A 236 13.53 -27.53 15.79
C ALA A 236 12.58 -26.32 16.01
N PHE A 237 12.31 -25.52 14.96
CA PHE A 237 11.39 -24.40 15.07
C PHE A 237 9.95 -24.89 15.19
N GLU A 238 9.38 -24.67 16.36
CA GLU A 238 7.96 -24.89 16.62
C GLU A 238 7.22 -23.55 16.62
N GLY A 239 6.06 -23.52 15.96
CA GLY A 239 5.18 -22.37 15.93
C GLY A 239 5.07 -21.69 14.57
N ARG A 240 4.57 -20.45 14.59
CA ARG A 240 4.27 -19.65 13.41
C ARG A 240 4.92 -18.28 13.57
N VAL A 241 5.66 -17.84 12.56
CA VAL A 241 6.19 -16.48 12.49
C VAL A 241 5.03 -15.47 12.62
N PRO A 242 5.09 -14.52 13.58
CA PRO A 242 4.07 -13.49 13.72
C PRO A 242 3.91 -12.66 12.44
N THR A 243 2.75 -12.04 12.27
CA THR A 243 2.57 -11.06 11.20
C THR A 243 3.13 -9.73 11.68
N PHE A 244 4.17 -9.25 11.02
CA PHE A 244 4.94 -8.06 11.39
C PHE A 244 4.93 -6.96 10.32
N ILE A 245 4.32 -7.21 9.15
CA ILE A 245 4.18 -6.21 8.09
C ILE A 245 2.82 -5.53 8.22
N ARG A 246 2.84 -4.20 8.14
CA ARG A 246 1.69 -3.30 8.17
C ARG A 246 1.79 -2.31 7.02
N TYR A 247 0.66 -1.70 6.68
CA TYR A 247 0.57 -0.69 5.64
C TYR A 247 -0.13 0.55 6.17
N GLY A 248 0.46 1.71 5.91
CA GLY A 248 -0.14 3.02 6.11
C GLY A 248 -0.35 3.74 4.79
N SER A 249 -1.13 4.81 4.79
CA SER A 249 -1.37 5.65 3.62
C SER A 249 -1.63 7.09 4.02
N TRP A 250 -1.03 8.01 3.25
CA TRP A 250 -1.28 9.45 3.30
C TRP A 250 -2.18 9.92 2.14
N ILE A 251 -2.48 9.03 1.21
CA ILE A 251 -3.25 9.33 -0.01
C ILE A 251 -4.71 9.59 0.37
N GLY A 252 -5.10 10.87 0.36
CA GLY A 252 -6.44 11.32 0.74
C GLY A 252 -6.58 11.77 2.20
N SER A 253 -5.48 11.86 2.95
CA SER A 253 -5.46 12.31 4.35
C SER A 253 -4.29 13.20 4.73
N ASP A 254 -3.35 13.45 3.82
CA ASP A 254 -2.30 14.48 4.00
C ASP A 254 -2.84 15.87 3.63
N ALA A 255 -3.21 16.62 4.65
CA ALA A 255 -3.76 17.97 4.54
C ALA A 255 -2.68 19.07 4.58
N ASP A 256 -1.42 18.70 4.82
CA ASP A 256 -0.29 19.64 4.92
C ASP A 256 -0.02 20.33 3.58
N GLY A 257 -0.19 21.65 3.56
CA GLY A 257 -0.05 22.46 2.34
C GLY A 257 -1.07 22.15 1.24
N ASN A 258 -2.05 21.29 1.50
CA ASN A 258 -3.04 20.87 0.51
C ASN A 258 -4.49 21.15 0.98
N PRO A 259 -5.07 22.31 0.60
CA PRO A 259 -6.44 22.67 0.96
C PRO A 259 -7.52 21.78 0.35
N SER A 260 -7.18 20.94 -0.64
CA SER A 260 -8.16 20.06 -1.30
C SER A 260 -8.45 18.77 -0.52
N VAL A 261 -7.68 18.48 0.53
CA VAL A 261 -7.89 17.31 1.39
C VAL A 261 -8.85 17.68 2.52
N ASP A 262 -9.94 16.96 2.63
CA ASP A 262 -10.99 17.18 3.62
C ASP A 262 -11.66 15.86 4.05
N ALA A 263 -12.73 15.97 4.82
CA ALA A 263 -13.58 14.86 5.25
C ALA A 263 -14.03 13.93 4.10
N LEU A 264 -14.39 14.50 2.95
CA LEU A 264 -14.87 13.73 1.80
C LEU A 264 -13.72 12.94 1.16
N THR A 265 -12.53 13.55 1.05
CA THR A 265 -11.35 12.86 0.52
C THR A 265 -10.91 11.68 1.40
N LEU A 266 -10.89 11.86 2.72
CA LEU A 266 -10.56 10.79 3.66
C LEU A 266 -11.55 9.63 3.55
N HIS A 267 -12.85 9.93 3.51
CA HIS A 267 -13.88 8.92 3.41
C HIS A 267 -13.87 8.22 2.03
N SER A 268 -13.64 8.94 0.93
CA SER A 268 -13.48 8.34 -0.40
C SER A 268 -12.25 7.42 -0.46
N ALA A 269 -11.15 7.81 0.18
CA ALA A 269 -9.95 7.00 0.34
C ALA A 269 -10.26 5.65 0.98
N LEU A 270 -10.82 5.69 2.19
CA LEU A 270 -11.18 4.50 2.97
C LEU A 270 -12.16 3.57 2.22
N ARG A 271 -13.18 4.13 1.56
CA ARG A 271 -14.12 3.35 0.74
C ARG A 271 -13.45 2.66 -0.43
N THR A 272 -12.57 3.35 -1.13
CA THR A 272 -11.85 2.78 -2.28
C THR A 272 -10.89 1.68 -1.83
N GLN A 273 -10.15 1.89 -0.75
CA GLN A 273 -9.29 0.88 -0.13
C GLN A 273 -10.07 -0.40 0.21
N ARG A 274 -11.20 -0.26 0.93
CA ARG A 274 -12.08 -1.37 1.30
C ARG A 274 -12.61 -2.13 0.08
N LYS A 275 -13.04 -1.40 -0.96
CA LYS A 275 -13.55 -2.01 -2.20
C LYS A 275 -12.49 -2.86 -2.91
N ILE A 276 -11.26 -2.35 -3.01
CA ILE A 276 -10.12 -3.09 -3.58
C ILE A 276 -9.87 -4.36 -2.76
N LEU A 277 -9.79 -4.22 -1.44
CA LEU A 277 -9.51 -5.34 -0.54
C LEU A 277 -10.59 -6.42 -0.58
N PHE A 278 -11.87 -6.04 -0.57
CA PHE A 278 -12.97 -7.01 -0.54
C PHE A 278 -13.09 -7.78 -1.85
N ARG A 279 -12.81 -7.13 -2.99
CA ARG A 279 -12.65 -7.84 -4.26
C ARG A 279 -11.54 -8.89 -4.14
N LYS A 280 -10.37 -8.54 -3.61
CA LYS A 280 -9.26 -9.50 -3.43
C LYS A 280 -9.58 -10.64 -2.47
N TYR A 281 -10.22 -10.36 -1.32
CA TYR A 281 -10.68 -11.43 -0.43
C TYR A 281 -11.72 -12.32 -1.10
N THR A 282 -12.62 -11.76 -1.91
CA THR A 282 -13.60 -12.54 -2.69
C THR A 282 -12.91 -13.43 -3.71
N GLU A 283 -11.90 -12.94 -4.43
CA GLU A 283 -11.07 -13.74 -5.34
C GLU A 283 -10.37 -14.91 -4.60
N MET A 284 -9.78 -14.64 -3.43
CA MET A 284 -9.13 -15.66 -2.60
C MET A 284 -10.13 -16.70 -2.06
N LEU A 285 -11.32 -16.26 -1.61
CA LEU A 285 -12.39 -17.13 -1.14
C LEU A 285 -12.97 -17.99 -2.27
N ASN A 286 -13.15 -17.43 -3.47
CA ASN A 286 -13.55 -18.20 -4.66
C ASN A 286 -12.48 -19.25 -5.02
N SER A 287 -11.21 -18.91 -4.88
CA SER A 287 -10.11 -19.88 -5.01
C SER A 287 -10.16 -20.95 -3.91
N LEU A 288 -10.65 -20.65 -2.71
CA LEU A 288 -10.86 -21.67 -1.68
C LEU A 288 -12.08 -22.55 -1.99
N ILE A 289 -13.16 -22.00 -2.54
CA ILE A 289 -14.36 -22.77 -2.93
C ILE A 289 -13.98 -23.90 -3.91
N SER A 290 -13.15 -23.60 -4.90
CA SER A 290 -12.73 -24.60 -5.90
C SER A 290 -11.74 -25.65 -5.36
N HIS A 291 -11.02 -25.37 -4.26
CA HIS A 291 -9.96 -26.26 -3.75
C HIS A 291 -10.26 -26.93 -2.40
N LEU A 292 -11.10 -26.35 -1.53
CA LEU A 292 -11.30 -26.80 -0.14
C LEU A 292 -12.58 -27.64 0.00
N SER A 293 -12.66 -28.72 -0.78
CA SER A 293 -13.82 -29.63 -0.86
C SER A 293 -13.78 -30.78 0.15
N ILE A 294 -13.22 -30.54 1.34
CA ILE A 294 -13.05 -31.59 2.35
C ILE A 294 -14.43 -31.97 2.90
N SER A 295 -14.81 -33.23 2.69
CA SER A 295 -16.12 -33.73 3.08
C SER A 295 -16.16 -34.28 4.50
N THR A 296 -17.25 -34.00 5.22
CA THR A 296 -17.58 -34.56 6.54
C THR A 296 -17.70 -36.09 6.54
N ARG A 297 -17.84 -36.72 5.37
CA ARG A 297 -17.80 -38.18 5.21
C ARG A 297 -16.42 -38.77 5.50
N TYR A 298 -15.36 -37.99 5.31
CA TYR A 298 -13.96 -38.44 5.45
C TYR A 298 -13.19 -37.67 6.52
N ALA A 299 -13.67 -36.48 6.90
CA ALA A 299 -13.06 -35.64 7.91
C ALA A 299 -14.07 -35.32 9.00
N ARG A 300 -13.67 -35.46 10.27
CA ARG A 300 -14.45 -34.83 11.35
C ARG A 300 -14.28 -33.31 11.25
N ILE A 301 -15.27 -32.57 11.72
CA ILE A 301 -15.09 -31.14 12.02
C ILE A 301 -15.22 -30.97 13.52
N ASN A 302 -14.49 -30.02 14.08
CA ASN A 302 -14.58 -29.77 15.52
C ASN A 302 -15.87 -29.01 15.89
N GLU A 303 -16.19 -28.99 17.17
CA GLU A 303 -17.42 -28.38 17.67
C GLU A 303 -17.52 -26.89 17.31
N GLU A 304 -16.40 -26.17 17.41
CA GLU A 304 -16.32 -24.74 17.08
C GLU A 304 -16.70 -24.47 15.61
N MET A 305 -16.21 -25.29 14.68
CA MET A 305 -16.53 -25.19 13.26
C MET A 305 -17.98 -25.57 12.97
N GLU A 306 -18.53 -26.59 13.62
CA GLU A 306 -19.95 -26.97 13.49
C GLU A 306 -20.85 -25.82 13.96
N GLN A 307 -20.58 -25.24 15.14
CA GLN A 307 -21.34 -24.11 15.68
C GLN A 307 -21.27 -22.90 14.74
N LEU A 308 -20.08 -22.57 14.23
CA LEU A 308 -19.88 -21.49 13.27
C LEU A 308 -20.71 -21.73 11.99
N PHE A 309 -20.62 -22.92 11.42
CA PHE A 309 -21.34 -23.30 10.21
C PHE A 309 -22.86 -23.20 10.39
N GLN A 310 -23.42 -23.75 11.48
CA GLN A 310 -24.85 -23.67 11.76
C GLN A 310 -25.32 -22.23 12.06
N SER A 311 -24.45 -21.38 12.62
CA SER A 311 -24.74 -19.95 12.81
C SER A 311 -24.90 -19.25 11.45
N PHE A 312 -23.96 -19.44 10.53
CA PHE A 312 -24.02 -18.83 9.20
C PHE A 312 -25.20 -19.34 8.37
N ARG A 313 -25.54 -20.64 8.44
CA ARG A 313 -26.75 -21.17 7.78
C ARG A 313 -28.04 -20.49 8.23
N ARG A 314 -28.14 -20.16 9.52
CA ARG A 314 -29.29 -19.43 10.08
C ARG A 314 -29.30 -17.95 9.69
N GLN A 315 -28.12 -17.33 9.61
CA GLN A 315 -27.99 -15.92 9.25
C GLN A 315 -28.18 -15.65 7.75
N PHE A 316 -27.80 -16.62 6.90
CA PHE A 316 -27.84 -16.53 5.43
C PHE A 316 -28.58 -17.73 4.81
N PRO A 317 -29.87 -17.94 5.11
CA PRO A 317 -30.65 -19.04 4.54
C PRO A 317 -30.74 -18.97 3.02
N GLU A 318 -30.73 -17.76 2.44
CA GLU A 318 -30.74 -17.54 0.99
C GLU A 318 -29.49 -18.13 0.31
N VAL A 319 -28.31 -17.89 0.89
CA VAL A 319 -27.05 -18.44 0.38
C VAL A 319 -27.01 -19.95 0.55
N TRP A 320 -27.52 -20.46 1.69
CA TRP A 320 -27.59 -21.91 1.91
C TRP A 320 -28.47 -22.61 0.87
N ASN A 321 -29.64 -22.04 0.55
CA ASN A 321 -30.56 -22.61 -0.44
C ASN A 321 -29.89 -22.76 -1.81
N GLU A 322 -29.06 -21.79 -2.21
CA GLU A 322 -28.33 -21.83 -3.49
C GLU A 322 -27.23 -22.91 -3.52
N ILE A 323 -26.49 -23.10 -2.43
CA ILE A 323 -25.28 -23.95 -2.42
C ILE A 323 -25.49 -25.35 -1.82
N SER A 324 -26.59 -25.58 -1.11
CA SER A 324 -26.82 -26.79 -0.30
C SER A 324 -26.75 -28.09 -1.09
N ALA A 325 -27.24 -28.10 -2.34
CA ALA A 325 -27.25 -29.28 -3.20
C ALA A 325 -25.84 -29.86 -3.47
N ILE A 326 -24.81 -29.00 -3.45
CA ILE A 326 -23.41 -29.39 -3.67
C ILE A 326 -22.66 -29.50 -2.34
N ASN A 327 -22.94 -28.59 -1.41
CA ASN A 327 -22.09 -28.40 -0.23
C ASN A 327 -22.64 -29.06 1.05
N GLU A 328 -23.67 -29.88 0.98
CA GLU A 328 -24.31 -30.51 2.15
C GLU A 328 -23.30 -31.18 3.10
N ASN A 329 -22.30 -31.87 2.53
CA ASN A 329 -21.27 -32.56 3.29
C ASN A 329 -19.91 -31.83 3.24
N GLU A 330 -19.84 -30.58 2.80
CA GLU A 330 -18.60 -29.83 2.56
C GLU A 330 -18.62 -28.46 3.26
N PRO A 331 -18.55 -28.44 4.61
CA PRO A 331 -18.77 -27.24 5.41
C PRO A 331 -17.73 -26.15 5.16
N TYR A 332 -16.47 -26.51 4.86
CA TYR A 332 -15.42 -25.53 4.57
C TYR A 332 -15.67 -24.76 3.27
N ARG A 333 -16.12 -25.46 2.22
CA ARG A 333 -16.50 -24.86 0.94
C ARG A 333 -17.71 -23.94 1.12
N ALA A 334 -18.74 -24.40 1.83
CA ALA A 334 -19.92 -23.58 2.12
C ALA A 334 -19.59 -22.35 2.97
N MET A 335 -18.71 -22.48 3.96
CA MET A 335 -18.24 -21.35 4.75
C MET A 335 -17.62 -20.26 3.90
N CYS A 336 -16.83 -20.59 2.87
CA CYS A 336 -16.29 -19.58 1.96
C CYS A 336 -17.40 -18.79 1.24
N SER A 337 -18.47 -19.44 0.79
CA SER A 337 -19.63 -18.75 0.18
C SER A 337 -20.34 -17.83 1.17
N PHE A 338 -20.52 -18.26 2.41
CA PHE A 338 -21.08 -17.42 3.47
C PHE A 338 -20.21 -16.21 3.81
N LEU A 339 -18.89 -16.39 3.86
CA LEU A 339 -17.95 -15.30 4.11
C LEU A 339 -18.00 -14.25 2.97
N ILE A 340 -18.12 -14.68 1.71
CA ILE A 340 -18.32 -13.75 0.57
C ILE A 340 -19.62 -12.95 0.76
N ALA A 341 -20.74 -13.60 1.08
CA ALA A 341 -22.00 -12.91 1.30
C ALA A 341 -21.91 -11.90 2.45
N ARG A 342 -21.24 -12.27 3.55
CA ARG A 342 -21.05 -11.39 4.70
C ARG A 342 -20.08 -10.23 4.43
N LEU A 343 -19.06 -10.42 3.58
CA LEU A 343 -18.22 -9.32 3.09
C LEU A 343 -19.06 -8.34 2.25
N ALA A 344 -19.96 -8.82 1.40
CA ALA A 344 -20.87 -7.97 0.62
C ALA A 344 -21.83 -7.17 1.53
N GLU A 345 -22.37 -7.78 2.60
CA GLU A 345 -23.11 -7.07 3.66
C GLU A 345 -22.25 -6.00 4.32
N THR A 346 -20.98 -6.29 4.57
CA THR A 346 -20.05 -5.34 5.18
C THR A 346 -19.76 -4.16 4.28
N GLU A 347 -19.58 -4.38 2.97
CA GLU A 347 -19.32 -3.30 1.99
C GLU A 347 -20.50 -2.34 1.87
N ARG A 348 -21.73 -2.88 1.91
CA ARG A 348 -22.97 -2.09 1.83
C ARG A 348 -23.47 -1.55 3.16
N ASN A 349 -22.69 -1.72 4.25
CA ASN A 349 -23.08 -1.37 5.61
C ASN A 349 -24.42 -1.99 6.06
N GLY A 350 -24.67 -3.25 5.69
CA GLY A 350 -25.86 -4.02 6.06
C GLY A 350 -25.83 -4.51 7.52
N GLU A 351 -26.99 -4.94 8.01
CA GLU A 351 -27.18 -5.38 9.40
C GLU A 351 -26.36 -6.63 9.77
N ARG A 352 -26.12 -7.51 8.80
CA ARG A 352 -25.39 -8.78 8.98
C ARG A 352 -23.88 -8.65 8.75
N ARG A 353 -23.35 -7.42 8.69
CA ARG A 353 -21.92 -7.15 8.45
C ARG A 353 -21.00 -7.81 9.48
N PHE A 354 -19.73 -7.95 9.13
CA PHE A 354 -18.69 -8.14 10.13
C PHE A 354 -18.58 -6.90 10.99
N ARG A 355 -18.43 -7.09 12.31
CA ARG A 355 -18.19 -6.01 13.26
C ARG A 355 -16.84 -5.35 13.03
N ASP A 356 -15.83 -6.17 12.80
CA ASP A 356 -14.43 -5.78 12.64
C ASP A 356 -13.64 -6.87 11.89
N GLY A 357 -12.38 -6.60 11.59
CA GLY A 357 -11.51 -7.58 10.94
C GLY A 357 -11.13 -8.75 11.84
N ASP A 358 -11.21 -8.61 13.16
CA ASP A 358 -10.92 -9.69 14.10
C ASP A 358 -12.01 -10.76 14.04
N GLU A 359 -13.27 -10.37 13.86
CA GLU A 359 -14.38 -11.31 13.63
C GLU A 359 -14.18 -12.10 12.34
N PHE A 360 -13.81 -11.42 11.24
CA PHE A 360 -13.52 -12.08 9.97
C PHE A 360 -12.34 -13.06 10.10
N LEU A 361 -11.24 -12.61 10.72
CA LEU A 361 -10.05 -13.43 10.96
C LEU A 361 -10.36 -14.63 11.87
N SER A 362 -11.19 -14.43 12.90
CA SER A 362 -11.61 -15.50 13.81
C SER A 362 -12.32 -16.62 13.05
N CYS A 363 -13.25 -16.29 12.13
CA CYS A 363 -13.92 -17.28 11.28
C CYS A 363 -12.91 -18.14 10.50
N LEU A 364 -11.91 -17.51 9.88
CA LEU A 364 -10.85 -18.22 9.14
C LEU A 364 -10.00 -19.10 10.05
N ARG A 365 -9.70 -18.64 11.28
CA ARG A 365 -8.94 -19.39 12.26
C ARG A 365 -9.69 -20.60 12.81
N VAL A 366 -11.02 -20.52 12.97
CA VAL A 366 -11.86 -21.67 13.30
C VAL A 366 -11.75 -22.74 12.21
N MET A 367 -11.90 -22.34 10.94
CA MET A 367 -11.73 -23.25 9.81
C MET A 367 -10.34 -23.91 9.82
N GLN A 368 -9.29 -23.11 10.08
CA GLN A 368 -7.91 -23.60 10.09
C GLN A 368 -7.63 -24.57 11.25
N ARG A 369 -8.09 -24.28 12.47
CA ARG A 369 -7.96 -25.17 13.64
C ARG A 369 -8.63 -26.51 13.38
N SER A 370 -9.87 -26.48 12.89
CA SER A 370 -10.62 -27.69 12.56
C SER A 370 -9.90 -28.58 11.53
N LEU A 371 -9.26 -27.97 10.51
CA LEU A 371 -8.45 -28.71 9.54
C LEU A 371 -7.18 -29.31 10.17
N TYR A 372 -6.48 -28.58 11.04
CA TYR A 372 -5.29 -29.10 11.72
C TYR A 372 -5.62 -30.28 12.65
N GLU A 373 -6.67 -30.15 13.46
CA GLU A 373 -7.15 -31.20 14.38
C GLU A 373 -7.59 -32.46 13.63
N SER A 374 -8.14 -32.28 12.43
CA SER A 374 -8.62 -33.38 11.58
C SER A 374 -7.53 -33.99 10.68
N GLY A 375 -6.27 -33.58 10.87
CA GLY A 375 -5.13 -34.13 10.14
C GLY A 375 -4.87 -33.52 8.76
N TRP A 376 -5.69 -32.57 8.29
CA TRP A 376 -5.56 -31.93 6.97
C TRP A 376 -4.58 -30.75 6.98
N LYS A 377 -3.38 -30.98 7.53
CA LYS A 377 -2.36 -29.94 7.79
C LYS A 377 -1.94 -29.17 6.53
N HIS A 378 -1.86 -29.86 5.39
CA HIS A 378 -1.50 -29.22 4.11
C HIS A 378 -2.59 -28.30 3.56
N ALA A 379 -3.87 -28.65 3.77
CA ALA A 379 -4.98 -27.76 3.41
C ALA A 379 -5.01 -26.54 4.35
N ALA A 380 -4.84 -26.76 5.65
CA ALA A 380 -4.78 -25.70 6.66
C ALA A 380 -3.63 -24.69 6.43
N GLY A 381 -2.45 -25.19 6.04
CA GLY A 381 -1.25 -24.40 5.75
C GLY A 381 -1.08 -23.95 4.29
N GLY A 382 -2.11 -24.13 3.47
CA GLY A 382 -2.13 -23.78 2.04
C GLY A 382 -2.81 -22.45 1.77
N LYS A 383 -3.77 -22.42 0.84
CA LYS A 383 -4.50 -21.21 0.44
C LYS A 383 -5.27 -20.55 1.59
N LEU A 384 -5.71 -21.33 2.60
CA LEU A 384 -6.38 -20.78 3.77
C LEU A 384 -5.41 -19.95 4.63
N GLU A 385 -4.19 -20.44 4.83
CA GLU A 385 -3.13 -19.69 5.51
C GLU A 385 -2.77 -18.42 4.72
N ASP A 386 -2.82 -18.44 3.38
CA ASP A 386 -2.61 -17.23 2.58
C ASP A 386 -3.67 -16.17 2.87
N LEU A 387 -4.94 -16.55 2.88
CA LEU A 387 -6.03 -15.64 3.22
C LEU A 387 -5.93 -15.13 4.66
N ILE A 388 -5.54 -16.00 5.60
CA ILE A 388 -5.29 -15.60 6.99
C ILE A 388 -4.16 -14.58 7.07
N ARG A 389 -3.05 -14.76 6.35
CA ARG A 389 -1.95 -13.78 6.31
C ARG A 389 -2.37 -12.44 5.73
N ALA A 390 -3.19 -12.46 4.68
CA ALA A 390 -3.75 -11.25 4.11
C ALA A 390 -4.68 -10.57 5.14
N ALA A 391 -5.61 -11.30 5.75
CA ALA A 391 -6.53 -10.80 6.78
C ALA A 391 -5.80 -10.21 8.00
N GLU A 392 -4.74 -10.85 8.47
CA GLU A 392 -3.90 -10.33 9.55
C GLU A 392 -3.19 -9.03 9.17
N THR A 393 -2.79 -8.88 7.92
CA THR A 393 -2.01 -7.73 7.44
C THR A 393 -2.88 -6.53 7.11
N PHE A 394 -4.02 -6.76 6.46
CA PHE A 394 -4.86 -5.74 5.84
C PHE A 394 -6.22 -5.55 6.55
N SER A 395 -6.59 -6.43 7.49
CA SER A 395 -7.87 -6.38 8.21
C SER A 395 -9.06 -6.22 7.25
N LEU A 396 -9.97 -5.27 7.47
CA LEU A 396 -11.07 -4.89 6.56
C LEU A 396 -10.94 -3.45 6.00
N HIS A 397 -9.76 -2.84 6.10
CA HIS A 397 -9.50 -1.45 5.69
C HIS A 397 -8.27 -1.27 4.77
N MET A 398 -7.48 -2.32 4.53
CA MET A 398 -6.29 -2.36 3.68
C MET A 398 -5.06 -1.67 4.29
N ALA A 399 -5.01 -0.35 4.32
CA ALA A 399 -3.95 0.41 4.97
C ALA A 399 -4.55 1.45 5.92
N SER A 400 -3.87 1.68 7.04
CA SER A 400 -4.26 2.70 8.02
C SER A 400 -4.01 4.09 7.44
N MET A 401 -4.97 5.00 7.55
CA MET A 401 -4.87 6.36 7.06
C MET A 401 -4.26 7.26 8.13
N ASP A 402 -3.08 7.84 7.87
CA ASP A 402 -2.52 8.86 8.76
C ASP A 402 -3.08 10.22 8.38
N ILE A 403 -3.47 11.01 9.38
CA ILE A 403 -3.95 12.37 9.21
C ILE A 403 -2.77 13.29 9.44
N ARG A 404 -2.28 13.96 8.40
CA ARG A 404 -1.16 14.89 8.50
C ARG A 404 -1.64 16.32 8.34
N VAL A 405 -1.31 17.17 9.31
CA VAL A 405 -1.78 18.56 9.40
C VAL A 405 -0.63 19.47 9.81
N HIS A 406 -0.55 20.66 9.22
CA HIS A 406 0.44 21.65 9.60
C HIS A 406 0.09 22.29 10.95
N SER A 407 1.09 22.44 11.83
CA SER A 407 0.89 23.00 13.19
C SER A 407 0.20 24.36 13.22
N LEU A 408 0.51 25.27 12.29
CA LEU A 408 -0.20 26.55 12.14
C LEU A 408 -1.71 26.42 11.89
N GLU A 409 -2.14 25.48 11.03
CA GLU A 409 -3.57 25.26 10.78
C GLU A 409 -4.26 24.73 12.04
N GLN A 410 -3.62 23.79 12.72
CA GLN A 410 -4.07 23.27 14.00
C GLN A 410 -4.24 24.40 15.04
N ALA A 411 -3.23 25.26 15.20
CA ALA A 411 -3.26 26.35 16.15
C ALA A 411 -4.42 27.33 15.87
N VAL A 412 -4.70 27.63 14.60
CA VAL A 412 -5.85 28.47 14.20
C VAL A 412 -7.16 27.83 14.62
N THR A 413 -7.35 26.53 14.37
CA THR A 413 -8.56 25.81 14.77
C THR A 413 -8.69 25.75 16.30
N VAL A 414 -7.61 25.44 17.02
CA VAL A 414 -7.63 25.41 18.49
C VAL A 414 -7.92 26.79 19.09
N SER A 415 -7.33 27.87 18.55
CA SER A 415 -7.59 29.24 19.03
C SER A 415 -9.09 29.59 18.97
N LYS A 416 -9.75 29.26 17.85
CA LYS A 416 -11.21 29.44 17.71
C LYS A 416 -11.98 28.63 18.74
N LEU A 417 -11.64 27.34 18.92
CA LEU A 417 -12.33 26.46 19.86
C LEU A 417 -12.17 26.94 21.30
N VAL A 418 -10.95 27.24 21.73
CA VAL A 418 -10.66 27.71 23.09
C VAL A 418 -11.38 29.02 23.36
N ARG A 419 -11.37 29.97 22.41
CA ARG A 419 -12.12 31.22 22.54
C ARG A 419 -13.63 30.98 22.66
N ASN A 420 -14.19 30.06 21.88
CA ASN A 420 -15.62 29.73 21.95
C ASN A 420 -16.01 29.04 23.27
N ILE A 421 -15.14 28.19 23.82
CA ILE A 421 -15.42 27.45 25.06
C ILE A 421 -15.19 28.31 26.31
N THR A 422 -14.10 29.08 26.33
CA THR A 422 -13.59 29.75 27.54
C THR A 422 -13.75 31.27 27.51
N GLY A 423 -13.92 31.87 26.33
CA GLY A 423 -13.86 33.31 26.12
C GLY A 423 -12.43 33.89 26.14
N GLU A 424 -11.40 33.07 26.38
CA GLU A 424 -10.01 33.53 26.47
C GLU A 424 -9.36 33.69 25.07
N ASP A 425 -8.43 34.63 24.95
CA ASP A 425 -7.67 34.84 23.72
C ASP A 425 -6.42 33.93 23.70
N TYR A 426 -6.58 32.73 23.12
CA TYR A 426 -5.53 31.71 23.08
C TYR A 426 -4.23 32.18 22.42
N ASP A 427 -4.31 33.02 21.38
CA ASP A 427 -3.15 33.52 20.66
C ASP A 427 -2.28 34.48 21.48
N ALA A 428 -2.86 35.13 22.50
CA ALA A 428 -2.18 36.03 23.41
C ALA A 428 -1.49 35.32 24.60
N MET A 429 -1.71 34.00 24.76
CA MET A 429 -1.15 33.21 25.86
C MET A 429 0.29 32.77 25.59
N ASP A 430 1.07 32.64 26.66
CA ASP A 430 2.34 31.91 26.62
C ASP A 430 2.11 30.39 26.64
N ASP A 431 3.15 29.62 26.28
CA ASP A 431 3.07 28.16 26.16
C ASP A 431 2.63 27.48 27.47
N VAL A 432 3.04 28.01 28.63
CA VAL A 432 2.66 27.48 29.95
C VAL A 432 1.15 27.63 30.17
N ARG A 433 0.59 28.81 29.87
CA ARG A 433 -0.85 29.05 29.98
C ARG A 433 -1.64 28.24 28.97
N LYS A 434 -1.16 28.13 27.72
CA LYS A 434 -1.79 27.31 26.68
C LYS A 434 -1.92 25.85 27.12
N ILE A 435 -0.83 25.24 27.59
CA ILE A 435 -0.84 23.86 28.10
C ILE A 435 -1.80 23.72 29.29
N GLY A 436 -1.81 24.68 30.23
CA GLY A 436 -2.70 24.66 31.38
C GLY A 436 -4.19 24.65 31.00
N VAL A 437 -4.58 25.50 30.04
CA VAL A 437 -5.96 25.56 29.53
C VAL A 437 -6.31 24.26 28.80
N LEU A 438 -5.44 23.77 27.92
CA LEU A 438 -5.67 22.53 27.18
C LEU A 438 -5.80 21.32 28.11
N LYS A 439 -4.94 21.18 29.12
CA LYS A 439 -5.03 20.10 30.12
C LYS A 439 -6.38 20.12 30.85
N GLU A 440 -6.87 21.29 31.24
CA GLU A 440 -8.16 21.40 31.94
C GLU A 440 -9.34 21.07 31.02
N LEU A 441 -9.32 21.53 29.76
CA LEU A 441 -10.34 21.20 28.77
C LEU A 441 -10.34 19.69 28.45
N ILE A 442 -9.15 19.09 28.29
CA ILE A 442 -8.99 17.66 28.09
C ILE A 442 -9.55 16.90 29.30
N ARG A 443 -9.28 17.33 30.54
CA ARG A 443 -9.73 16.63 31.75
C ARG A 443 -11.25 16.71 31.97
N THR A 444 -11.83 17.89 31.78
CA THR A 444 -13.24 18.17 32.08
C THR A 444 -14.21 17.63 31.04
N GLY A 445 -13.72 17.26 29.85
CA GLY A 445 -14.57 16.74 28.78
C GLY A 445 -15.61 17.75 28.28
N GLY A 446 -15.38 19.04 28.51
CA GLY A 446 -16.28 20.15 28.19
C GLY A 446 -16.56 20.38 26.69
N CYS A 447 -16.23 19.40 25.84
CA CYS A 447 -16.17 19.52 24.39
C CYS A 447 -17.34 18.84 23.66
N SER A 448 -18.25 18.17 24.36
CA SER A 448 -19.15 17.19 23.74
C SER A 448 -20.46 17.75 23.12
N ALA A 449 -20.84 19.02 23.32
CA ALA A 449 -22.26 19.37 23.11
C ALA A 449 -22.63 20.67 22.37
N ALA A 450 -21.74 21.66 22.18
CA ALA A 450 -22.21 22.97 21.68
C ALA A 450 -21.14 23.89 21.10
N ILE A 451 -20.18 23.38 20.33
CA ILE A 451 -19.28 24.27 19.59
C ILE A 451 -19.80 24.36 18.16
N GLU A 452 -20.15 25.55 17.70
CA GLU A 452 -20.32 25.82 16.27
C GLU A 452 -18.96 25.58 15.58
N THR A 453 -18.78 24.36 15.08
CA THR A 453 -17.63 23.93 14.29
C THR A 453 -17.97 23.86 12.80
N GLU A 454 -19.19 24.25 12.44
CA GLU A 454 -19.72 24.15 11.09
C GLU A 454 -18.85 24.96 10.11
N GLY A 455 -18.26 24.26 9.14
CA GLY A 455 -17.41 24.85 8.11
C GLY A 455 -15.90 24.85 8.39
N ASP A 456 -15.43 24.42 9.56
CA ASP A 456 -13.98 24.23 9.78
C ASP A 456 -13.51 22.90 9.17
N ARG A 457 -12.61 22.99 8.19
CA ARG A 457 -12.12 21.85 7.40
C ARG A 457 -11.46 20.79 8.27
N LEU A 458 -10.62 21.20 9.21
CA LEU A 458 -9.86 20.29 10.07
C LEU A 458 -10.81 19.55 11.01
N ILE A 459 -11.77 20.26 11.62
CA ILE A 459 -12.78 19.61 12.47
C ILE A 459 -13.61 18.60 11.68
N GLY A 460 -14.12 18.99 10.51
CA GLY A 460 -14.89 18.08 9.67
C GLY A 460 -14.10 16.82 9.29
N MET A 461 -12.80 16.98 9.01
CA MET A 461 -11.92 15.86 8.70
C MET A 461 -11.69 14.92 9.91
N LEU A 462 -11.45 15.47 11.10
CA LEU A 462 -11.24 14.68 12.32
C LEU A 462 -12.53 13.99 12.79
N GLU A 463 -13.69 14.65 12.66
CA GLU A 463 -14.99 14.01 12.93
C GLU A 463 -15.28 12.87 11.95
N ALA A 464 -14.92 13.05 10.67
CA ALA A 464 -15.03 11.99 9.67
C ALA A 464 -14.11 10.81 10.01
N ALA A 465 -12.91 11.07 10.53
CA ALA A 465 -12.01 10.04 11.02
C ALA A 465 -12.59 9.30 12.25
N GLY A 466 -13.18 10.02 13.22
CA GLY A 466 -13.86 9.41 14.37
C GLY A 466 -15.02 8.50 13.95
N LYS A 467 -15.86 8.96 13.02
CA LYS A 467 -16.93 8.14 12.41
C LYS A 467 -16.36 6.93 11.69
N ALA A 468 -15.26 7.10 10.97
CA ALA A 468 -14.60 6.02 10.24
C ALA A 468 -14.08 4.89 11.13
N LEU A 469 -13.69 5.15 12.40
CA LEU A 469 -13.30 4.08 13.33
C LEU A 469 -14.44 3.07 13.56
N SER A 470 -15.69 3.54 13.57
CA SER A 470 -16.88 2.70 13.75
C SER A 470 -17.32 1.97 12.47
N GLU A 471 -17.12 2.58 11.30
CA GLU A 471 -17.54 2.04 10.01
C GLU A 471 -16.45 1.16 9.37
N PHE A 472 -15.19 1.57 9.47
CA PHE A 472 -14.02 0.97 8.85
C PHE A 472 -13.24 0.03 9.77
N GLY A 473 -13.51 0.09 11.07
CA GLY A 473 -12.82 -0.64 12.13
C GLY A 473 -11.71 0.20 12.76
N LYS A 474 -11.35 -0.11 14.02
CA LYS A 474 -10.47 0.72 14.86
C LYS A 474 -9.08 1.00 14.27
N GLY A 475 -8.55 0.10 13.44
CA GLY A 475 -7.22 0.27 12.83
C GLY A 475 -7.22 1.09 11.53
N CYS A 476 -8.36 1.60 11.06
CA CYS A 476 -8.44 2.29 9.77
C CYS A 476 -7.79 3.68 9.77
N ILE A 477 -7.63 4.30 10.93
CA ILE A 477 -6.89 5.54 11.13
C ILE A 477 -5.59 5.18 11.86
N GLY A 478 -4.46 5.62 11.31
CA GLY A 478 -3.12 5.28 11.80
C GLY A 478 -2.66 6.24 12.89
N SER A 479 -2.22 7.43 12.50
CA SER A 479 -1.71 8.46 13.42
C SER A 479 -2.19 9.87 13.03
N TYR A 480 -2.22 10.78 14.00
CA TYR A 480 -2.26 12.22 13.77
C TYR A 480 -0.82 12.75 13.70
N ILE A 481 -0.39 13.22 12.54
CA ILE A 481 0.97 13.74 12.31
C ILE A 481 0.92 15.27 12.27
N ILE A 482 1.74 15.92 13.10
CA ILE A 482 1.83 17.38 13.18
C ILE A 482 3.08 17.85 12.43
N SER A 483 2.92 18.44 11.24
CA SER A 483 4.04 19.04 10.50
C SER A 483 4.54 20.32 11.16
N ASP A 484 5.82 20.65 10.94
CA ASP A 484 6.51 21.82 11.50
C ASP A 484 6.37 21.92 13.04
N THR A 485 6.57 20.80 13.74
CA THR A 485 6.53 20.76 15.22
C THR A 485 7.77 21.42 15.81
N HIS A 486 7.57 22.32 16.77
CA HIS A 486 8.62 23.05 17.48
C HIS A 486 8.30 23.34 18.97
N SER A 487 7.13 22.95 19.47
CA SER A 487 6.73 23.10 20.89
C SER A 487 5.82 21.96 21.35
N GLU A 488 5.92 21.56 22.62
CA GLU A 488 5.02 20.58 23.25
C GLU A 488 3.55 21.01 23.25
N VAL A 489 3.27 22.33 23.18
CA VAL A 489 1.91 22.88 23.05
C VAL A 489 1.17 22.21 21.90
N GLN A 490 1.86 22.00 20.78
CA GLN A 490 1.26 21.46 19.55
C GLN A 490 0.78 20.00 19.73
N VAL A 491 1.41 19.23 20.62
CA VAL A 491 0.95 17.87 20.94
C VAL A 491 -0.32 17.93 21.81
N PHE A 492 -0.37 18.83 22.80
CA PHE A 492 -1.59 19.02 23.61
C PHE A 492 -2.76 19.55 22.77
N GLU A 493 -2.48 20.41 21.79
CA GLU A 493 -3.47 20.89 20.82
C GLU A 493 -4.08 19.72 20.02
N ALA A 494 -3.25 18.81 19.48
CA ALA A 494 -3.74 17.63 18.77
C ALA A 494 -4.59 16.72 19.68
N VAL A 495 -4.11 16.42 20.89
CA VAL A 495 -4.85 15.60 21.87
C VAL A 495 -6.20 16.24 22.24
N PHE A 496 -6.22 17.56 22.39
CA PHE A 496 -7.47 18.30 22.60
C PHE A 496 -8.43 18.15 21.42
N LEU A 497 -7.95 18.30 20.18
CA LEU A 497 -8.77 18.11 18.99
C LEU A 497 -9.31 16.68 18.86
N GLU A 498 -8.51 15.67 19.16
CA GLU A 498 -8.99 14.28 19.14
C GLU A 498 -10.16 14.05 20.09
N LYS A 499 -10.12 14.68 21.27
CA LYS A 499 -11.18 14.58 22.26
C LYS A 499 -12.45 15.32 21.83
N VAL A 500 -12.30 16.49 21.19
CA VAL A 500 -13.41 17.28 20.64
C VAL A 500 -14.09 16.52 19.49
N CYS A 501 -13.31 15.91 18.59
CA CYS A 501 -13.80 15.32 17.35
C CYS A 501 -14.19 13.84 17.46
N GLY A 502 -14.18 13.26 18.66
CA GLY A 502 -14.62 11.87 18.88
C GLY A 502 -13.63 10.82 18.36
N LEU A 503 -12.34 11.14 18.30
CA LEU A 503 -11.27 10.18 17.99
C LEU A 503 -10.83 9.37 19.21
N TRP A 504 -11.26 9.78 20.42
CA TRP A 504 -11.01 9.03 21.65
C TRP A 504 -11.99 7.85 21.79
N SER A 505 -11.45 6.63 21.87
CA SER A 505 -12.20 5.39 22.09
C SER A 505 -11.57 4.58 23.22
N ASP A 506 -12.39 3.99 24.09
CA ASP A 506 -11.93 3.17 25.23
C ASP A 506 -10.85 3.83 26.11
N GLY A 507 -10.92 5.16 26.26
CA GLY A 507 -10.02 5.94 27.10
C GLY A 507 -8.71 6.38 26.44
N ASN A 508 -8.50 6.09 25.15
CA ASN A 508 -7.31 6.51 24.40
C ASN A 508 -7.67 7.19 23.08
N GLY A 509 -6.86 8.16 22.66
CA GLY A 509 -6.87 8.73 21.31
C GLY A 509 -6.13 7.88 20.29
N ILE A 510 -5.99 8.41 19.07
CA ILE A 510 -5.06 7.84 18.09
C ILE A 510 -3.63 8.31 18.43
N PRO A 511 -2.57 7.65 17.95
CA PRO A 511 -1.20 8.12 18.16
C PRO A 511 -0.97 9.53 17.58
N VAL A 512 -0.51 10.45 18.41
CA VAL A 512 -0.05 11.78 17.99
C VAL A 512 1.45 11.75 17.74
N VAL A 513 1.87 12.17 16.55
CA VAL A 513 3.25 12.09 16.05
C VAL A 513 3.77 13.48 15.71
N PRO A 514 4.67 14.05 16.53
CA PRO A 514 5.33 15.31 16.20
C PRO A 514 6.37 15.12 15.09
N LEU A 515 6.25 15.86 13.98
CA LEU A 515 7.22 15.88 12.89
C LEU A 515 8.14 17.10 13.01
N PHE A 516 9.40 16.86 13.39
CA PHE A 516 10.44 17.89 13.50
C PHE A 516 11.19 18.04 12.17
N GLU A 517 10.99 19.15 11.47
CA GLU A 517 11.49 19.32 10.09
C GLU A 517 12.68 20.29 10.00
N ARG A 518 12.76 21.29 10.87
CA ARG A 518 13.87 22.26 10.86
C ARG A 518 15.02 21.77 11.72
N TYR A 519 16.22 22.22 11.37
CA TYR A 519 17.43 21.89 12.12
C TYR A 519 17.35 22.31 13.61
N SER A 520 16.78 23.49 13.89
CA SER A 520 16.58 23.99 15.25
C SER A 520 15.68 23.07 16.08
N ASP A 521 14.66 22.51 15.45
CA ASP A 521 13.60 21.76 16.10
C ASP A 521 14.08 20.33 16.35
N LEU A 522 14.81 19.76 15.38
CA LEU A 522 15.52 18.50 15.57
C LEU A 522 16.49 18.54 16.76
N ARG A 523 17.22 19.65 16.97
CA ARG A 523 18.11 19.79 18.14
C ARG A 523 17.36 19.87 19.47
N GLN A 524 16.11 20.30 19.45
CA GLN A 524 15.28 20.47 20.66
C GLN A 524 14.30 19.30 20.89
N SER A 525 14.10 18.45 19.89
CA SER A 525 13.14 17.34 19.90
C SER A 525 13.21 16.48 21.16
N ALA A 526 14.41 16.05 21.59
CA ALA A 526 14.59 15.24 22.79
C ALA A 526 14.04 15.94 24.05
N LYS A 527 14.25 17.26 24.17
CA LYS A 527 13.74 18.05 25.30
C LYS A 527 12.21 18.13 25.25
N ILE A 528 11.63 18.36 24.07
CA ILE A 528 10.17 18.44 23.88
C ILE A 528 9.54 17.09 24.26
N ILE A 529 10.09 15.98 23.77
CA ILE A 529 9.61 14.63 24.11
C ILE A 529 9.77 14.30 25.60
N ASP A 530 10.90 14.69 26.22
CA ASP A 530 11.11 14.49 27.66
C ASP A 530 10.09 15.25 28.53
N VAL A 531 9.64 16.42 28.09
CA VAL A 531 8.57 17.17 28.76
C VAL A 531 7.25 16.39 28.64
N LEU A 532 6.93 15.91 27.44
CA LEU A 532 5.70 15.16 27.18
C LEU A 532 5.63 13.82 27.92
N PHE A 533 6.75 13.14 28.18
CA PHE A 533 6.76 11.88 28.96
C PHE A 533 6.69 12.07 30.47
N ARG A 534 6.91 13.28 30.98
CA ARG A 534 6.80 13.59 32.42
C ARG A 534 5.40 14.00 32.83
N ASP A 535 4.66 14.57 31.88
CA ASP A 535 3.26 15.01 32.02
C ASP A 535 2.27 13.90 31.64
#